data_AF-A0A964TEG2-F1
#
_entry.id   AF-A0A964TEG2-F1
#
_cell.length_a   1.000
_cell.length_b   1.000
_cell.length_c   1.000
_cell.angle_alpha   90.00
_cell.angle_beta   90.00
_cell.angle_gamma   90.00
#
_symmetry.space_group_name_H-M   'P 1'
#
loop_
_entity.id
_entity.type
_entity.pdbx_description
1 polymer ?
#
loop_
_entity_poly.entity_id
_entity_poly.type
_entity_poly.pdbx_seq_one_letter_code
_entity_poly.pdbx_strand_id
1 'polypeptide(L)'
;MTLDEFKMDMKWWESKRWIFNLSVGLFGIYASYDGVTSNMEYSWTRADTMGIIWWGIGANILYSLGILAELFDWYYLKNKLHIKRFRLFFFISGLLFSCFWTLWCTWLYFAKPHLW
;
A
#
# COMPACT_ATOMS: atom_id res chain seq x y z
N MET A 1 4.40 20.72 16.79
CA MET A 1 3.22 20.54 15.95
C MET A 1 2.09 21.33 16.56
N THR A 2 1.81 22.49 16.01
CA THR A 2 0.54 23.17 16.23
C THR A 2 -0.58 22.40 15.53
N LEU A 3 -1.83 22.68 15.87
CA LEU A 3 -2.98 22.07 15.21
C LEU A 3 -2.97 22.33 13.69
N ASP A 4 -2.51 23.51 13.27
CA ASP A 4 -2.45 23.88 11.85
C ASP A 4 -1.36 23.11 11.11
N GLU A 5 -0.20 22.91 11.75
CA GLU A 5 0.86 22.05 11.21
C GLU A 5 0.36 20.61 11.01
N PHE A 6 -0.37 20.07 11.98
CA PHE A 6 -0.96 18.73 11.87
C PHE A 6 -1.94 18.62 10.70
N LYS A 7 -2.85 19.61 10.55
CA LYS A 7 -3.79 19.65 9.42
C LYS A 7 -3.06 19.70 8.07
N MET A 8 -1.96 20.45 7.98
CA MET A 8 -1.14 20.50 6.77
C MET A 8 -0.48 19.14 6.48
N ASP A 9 0.03 18.46 7.51
CA ASP A 9 0.66 17.15 7.35
C ASP A 9 -0.35 16.08 6.93
N MET A 10 -1.54 16.08 7.52
CA MET A 10 -2.66 15.24 7.07
C MET A 10 -3.03 15.51 5.61
N LYS A 11 -3.21 16.78 5.23
CA LYS A 11 -3.55 17.15 3.84
C LYS A 11 -2.52 16.65 2.85
N TRP A 12 -1.23 16.67 3.20
CA TRP A 12 -0.19 16.13 2.34
C TRP A 12 -0.34 14.63 2.16
N TRP A 13 -0.51 13.85 3.23
CA TRP A 13 -0.70 12.39 3.11
C TRP A 13 -1.97 12.04 2.34
N GLU A 14 -3.07 12.76 2.55
CA GLU A 14 -4.29 12.57 1.77
C GLU A 14 -4.09 12.91 0.28
N SER A 15 -3.36 13.99 -0.03
CA SER A 15 -3.08 14.39 -1.42
C SER A 15 -2.27 13.35 -2.20
N LYS A 16 -1.57 12.43 -1.52
CA LYS A 16 -0.77 11.36 -2.13
C LYS A 16 -1.47 9.99 -2.11
N ARG A 17 -2.58 9.85 -1.37
CA ARG A 17 -3.34 8.60 -1.24
C ARG A 17 -3.84 8.10 -2.59
N TRP A 18 -4.29 9.00 -3.46
CA TRP A 18 -4.77 8.61 -4.79
C TRP A 18 -3.65 8.08 -5.68
N ILE A 19 -2.44 8.67 -5.62
CA ILE A 19 -1.27 8.18 -6.37
C ILE A 19 -0.93 6.78 -5.88
N PHE A 20 -0.89 6.58 -4.56
CA PHE A 20 -0.65 5.28 -3.96
C PHE A 20 -1.67 4.23 -4.42
N ASN A 21 -2.96 4.52 -4.29
CA ASN A 21 -4.03 3.60 -4.67
C ASN A 21 -4.03 3.31 -6.17
N LEU A 22 -3.78 4.32 -7.01
CA LEU A 22 -3.71 4.15 -8.45
C LEU A 22 -2.54 3.25 -8.85
N SER A 23 -1.35 3.48 -8.30
CA SER A 23 -0.18 2.64 -8.57
C SER A 23 -0.40 1.19 -8.09
N VAL A 24 -0.79 0.99 -6.84
CA VAL A 24 -1.03 -0.37 -6.31
C VAL A 24 -2.13 -1.07 -7.10
N GLY A 25 -3.20 -0.36 -7.46
CA GLY A 25 -4.29 -0.88 -8.28
C GLY A 25 -3.85 -1.30 -9.68
N LEU A 26 -3.06 -0.47 -10.37
CA LEU A 26 -2.53 -0.80 -11.71
C LEU A 26 -1.63 -2.04 -11.68
N PHE A 27 -0.76 -2.15 -10.68
CA PHE A 27 0.09 -3.33 -10.50
C PHE A 27 -0.73 -4.58 -10.16
N GLY A 28 -1.78 -4.45 -9.35
CA GLY A 28 -2.71 -5.53 -9.05
C GLY A 28 -3.49 -6.01 -10.28
N ILE A 29 -3.99 -5.09 -11.10
CA ILE A 29 -4.67 -5.40 -12.37
C ILE A 29 -3.71 -6.13 -13.31
N TYR A 30 -2.50 -5.60 -13.48
CA TYR A 30 -1.48 -6.20 -14.34
C TYR A 30 -1.13 -7.63 -13.89
N ALA A 31 -0.80 -7.83 -12.61
CA ALA A 31 -0.44 -9.16 -12.12
C ALA A 31 -1.59 -10.16 -12.17
N SER A 32 -2.82 -9.70 -11.93
CA SER A 32 -4.00 -10.57 -12.04
C SER A 32 -4.28 -10.95 -13.49
N TYR A 33 -4.18 -10.01 -14.41
CA TYR A 33 -4.34 -10.26 -15.84
C TYR A 33 -3.28 -11.24 -16.36
N ASP A 34 -2.02 -11.02 -16.01
CA ASP A 34 -0.90 -11.90 -16.34
C ASP A 34 -1.08 -13.32 -15.76
N GLY A 35 -1.48 -13.41 -14.48
CA GLY A 35 -1.73 -14.69 -13.81
C GLY A 35 -2.90 -15.49 -14.38
N VAL A 36 -4.00 -14.83 -14.74
CA VAL A 36 -5.18 -15.46 -15.36
C VAL A 36 -4.89 -15.90 -16.78
N THR A 37 -4.20 -15.07 -17.58
CA THR A 37 -3.89 -15.40 -18.98
C THR A 37 -2.82 -16.49 -19.12
N SER A 38 -1.91 -16.59 -18.16
CA SER A 38 -0.87 -17.63 -18.14
C SER A 38 -1.39 -19.01 -17.70
N ASN A 39 -2.52 -19.07 -16.99
CA ASN A 39 -3.09 -20.31 -16.48
C ASN A 39 -4.43 -20.62 -17.18
N MET A 40 -4.36 -21.39 -18.28
CA MET A 40 -5.52 -21.68 -19.14
C MET A 40 -6.70 -22.38 -18.43
N GLU A 41 -6.47 -23.03 -17.29
CA GLU A 41 -7.51 -23.72 -16.50
C GLU A 41 -8.03 -22.89 -15.31
N TYR A 42 -7.53 -21.66 -15.12
CA TYR A 42 -7.90 -20.84 -13.98
C TYR A 42 -9.31 -20.24 -14.14
N SER A 43 -10.17 -20.46 -13.15
CA SER A 43 -11.49 -19.84 -13.07
C SER A 43 -11.53 -18.87 -11.90
N TRP A 44 -11.94 -17.62 -12.18
CA TRP A 44 -12.07 -16.60 -11.15
C TRP A 44 -13.16 -16.96 -10.14
N THR A 45 -12.82 -16.96 -8.87
CA THR A 45 -13.71 -17.32 -7.77
C THR A 45 -14.09 -16.11 -6.91
N ARG A 46 -15.06 -16.30 -6.03
CA ARG A 46 -15.42 -15.29 -5.01
C ARG A 46 -14.26 -15.03 -4.03
N ALA A 47 -13.41 -16.02 -3.78
CA ALA A 47 -12.28 -15.88 -2.87
C ALA A 47 -11.26 -14.87 -3.41
N ASP A 48 -11.01 -14.86 -4.72
CA ASP A 48 -10.09 -13.94 -5.38
C ASP A 48 -10.51 -12.48 -5.17
N THR A 49 -11.79 -12.21 -5.42
CA THR A 49 -12.37 -10.88 -5.21
C THR A 49 -12.25 -10.45 -3.76
N MET A 50 -12.52 -11.35 -2.80
CA MET A 50 -12.36 -11.04 -1.38
C MET A 50 -10.88 -10.78 -1.03
N GLY A 51 -9.95 -11.55 -1.57
CA GLY A 51 -8.51 -11.36 -1.38
C GLY A 51 -8.05 -9.98 -1.84
N ILE A 52 -8.50 -9.53 -3.01
CA ILE A 52 -8.19 -8.20 -3.55
C ILE A 52 -8.76 -7.09 -2.66
N ILE A 53 -10.01 -7.24 -2.19
CA ILE A 53 -10.63 -6.25 -1.30
C ILE A 53 -9.87 -6.17 0.03
N TRP A 54 -9.56 -7.31 0.64
CA TRP A 54 -8.80 -7.36 1.89
C TRP A 54 -7.42 -6.76 1.73
N TRP A 55 -6.74 -7.04 0.61
CA TRP A 55 -5.47 -6.41 0.31
C TRP A 55 -5.60 -4.90 0.14
N GLY A 56 -6.61 -4.41 -0.57
CA GLY A 56 -6.86 -2.98 -0.74
C GLY A 56 -7.06 -2.24 0.59
N ILE A 57 -7.80 -2.85 1.52
CA ILE A 57 -7.98 -2.35 2.89
C ILE A 57 -6.63 -2.35 3.62
N GLY A 58 -5.92 -3.48 3.61
CA GLY A 58 -4.63 -3.64 4.27
C GLY A 58 -3.58 -2.64 3.77
N ALA A 59 -3.46 -2.45 2.46
CA ALA A 59 -2.55 -1.50 1.84
C ALA A 59 -2.85 -0.06 2.28
N ASN A 60 -4.13 0.33 2.40
CA ASN A 60 -4.52 1.67 2.88
C ASN A 60 -4.26 1.87 4.38
N ILE A 61 -4.38 0.81 5.19
CA ILE A 61 -3.99 0.83 6.61
C ILE A 61 -2.47 1.04 6.72
N LEU A 62 -1.68 0.26 5.98
CA LEU A 62 -0.22 0.38 5.95
C LEU A 62 0.22 1.76 5.46
N TYR A 63 -0.44 2.30 4.44
CA TYR A 63 -0.22 3.68 3.97
C TYR A 63 -0.39 4.71 5.11
N SER A 64 -1.42 4.51 5.94
CA SER A 64 -1.74 5.41 7.06
C SER A 64 -0.70 5.35 8.18
N LEU A 65 0.20 4.35 8.20
CA LEU A 65 1.31 4.31 9.15
C LEU A 65 2.30 5.47 8.97
N GLY A 66 2.38 6.06 7.77
CA GLY A 66 3.27 7.22 7.52
C GLY A 66 2.92 8.44 8.38
N ILE A 67 1.65 8.86 8.37
CA ILE A 67 1.17 9.97 9.21
C ILE A 67 1.23 9.61 10.70
N LEU A 68 0.96 8.35 11.06
CA LEU A 68 1.08 7.88 12.45
C LEU A 68 2.52 7.93 12.94
N ALA A 69 3.50 7.60 12.09
CA ALA A 69 4.92 7.72 12.42
C ALA A 69 5.34 9.17 12.66
N GLU A 70 4.87 10.11 11.82
CA GLU A 70 5.10 11.54 12.04
C GLU A 70 4.49 12.03 13.37
N LEU A 71 3.27 11.60 13.68
CA LEU A 71 2.61 11.92 14.95
C LEU A 71 3.35 11.31 16.15
N PHE A 72 3.84 10.07 16.01
CA PHE A 72 4.58 9.37 17.04
C PHE A 72 5.92 10.04 17.36
N ASP A 73 6.72 10.40 16.35
CA ASP A 73 7.98 11.13 16.53
C ASP A 73 7.72 12.49 17.20
N TRP A 74 6.67 13.19 16.78
CA TRP A 74 6.33 14.47 17.40
C TRP A 74 5.90 14.32 18.87
N TYR A 75 4.96 13.43 19.17
CA TYR A 75 4.35 13.32 20.50
C TYR A 75 5.28 12.63 21.51
N TYR A 76 5.83 11.47 21.16
CA TYR A 76 6.61 10.64 22.09
C TYR A 76 8.10 10.98 22.07
N LEU A 77 8.66 11.21 20.88
CA LEU A 77 10.11 11.42 20.73
C LEU A 77 10.50 12.90 20.74
N LYS A 78 9.54 13.81 20.91
CA LYS A 78 9.74 15.26 20.89
C LYS A 78 10.49 15.70 19.62
N ASN A 79 10.16 15.08 18.49
CA ASN A 79 10.72 15.34 17.17
C ASN A 79 12.25 15.09 17.07
N LYS A 80 12.79 14.13 17.83
CA LYS A 80 14.22 13.76 17.79
C LYS A 80 14.64 13.09 16.48
N LEU A 81 13.75 12.32 15.85
CA LEU A 81 14.07 11.60 14.60
C LEU A 81 13.84 12.47 13.35
N HIS A 82 13.07 13.55 13.49
CA HIS A 82 12.73 14.46 12.40
C HIS A 82 12.08 13.72 11.21
N ILE A 83 11.18 12.76 11.49
CA ILE A 83 10.55 11.87 10.48
C ILE A 83 9.93 12.67 9.33
N LYS A 84 9.34 13.83 9.62
CA LYS A 84 8.74 14.73 8.63
C LYS A 84 9.69 15.10 7.47
N ARG A 85 11.00 15.19 7.71
CA ARG A 85 12.00 15.46 6.65
C ARG A 85 12.13 14.30 5.66
N PHE A 86 11.85 13.08 6.11
CA PHE A 86 11.94 11.86 5.32
C PHE A 86 10.59 11.41 4.77
N ARG A 87 9.53 12.23 4.88
CA ARG A 87 8.17 11.86 4.46
C ARG A 87 8.09 11.37 3.01
N LEU A 88 8.83 12.01 2.10
CA LEU A 88 8.85 11.63 0.69
C LEU A 88 9.53 10.27 0.51
N PHE A 89 10.59 10.01 1.25
CA PHE A 89 11.27 8.72 1.25
C PHE A 89 10.37 7.60 1.77
N PHE A 90 9.65 7.82 2.89
CA PHE A 90 8.68 6.85 3.40
C PHE A 90 7.53 6.60 2.43
N PHE A 91 7.03 7.66 1.78
CA PHE A 91 6.01 7.52 0.74
C PHE A 91 6.51 6.69 -0.44
N ILE A 92 7.67 7.02 -1.02
CA ILE A 92 8.22 6.31 -2.18
C ILE A 92 8.56 4.86 -1.83
N SER A 93 9.21 4.61 -0.69
CA SER A 93 9.54 3.26 -0.25
C SER A 93 8.29 2.42 0.02
N GLY A 94 7.29 2.97 0.71
CA GLY A 94 6.01 2.31 0.95
C GLY A 94 5.23 2.03 -0.35
N LEU A 95 5.26 2.96 -1.30
CA LEU A 95 4.68 2.78 -2.63
C LEU A 95 5.33 1.64 -3.40
N LEU A 96 6.66 1.68 -3.54
CA LEU A 96 7.43 0.65 -4.24
C LEU A 96 7.27 -0.71 -3.58
N PHE A 97 7.34 -0.76 -2.24
CA PHE A 97 7.11 -1.98 -1.48
C PHE A 97 5.71 -2.54 -1.74
N SER A 98 4.67 -1.70 -1.69
CA SER A 98 3.29 -2.15 -1.89
C SER A 98 3.05 -2.65 -3.32
N CYS A 99 3.60 -1.97 -4.34
CA CYS A 99 3.53 -2.43 -5.72
C CYS A 99 4.27 -3.76 -5.90
N PHE A 100 5.50 -3.87 -5.39
CA PHE A 100 6.29 -5.09 -5.46
C PHE A 100 5.60 -6.26 -4.74
N TRP A 101 5.09 -6.02 -3.54
CA TRP A 101 4.36 -7.02 -2.76
C TRP A 101 3.10 -7.48 -3.48
N THR A 102 2.37 -6.54 -4.11
CA THR A 102 1.18 -6.87 -4.92
C THR A 102 1.55 -7.79 -6.07
N LEU A 103 2.60 -7.48 -6.83
CA LEU A 103 3.08 -8.36 -7.91
C LEU A 103 3.47 -9.73 -7.38
N TRP A 104 4.34 -9.75 -6.36
CA TRP A 104 4.92 -10.97 -5.83
C TRP A 104 3.85 -11.92 -5.27
N CYS A 105 2.93 -11.41 -4.45
CA CYS A 105 1.86 -12.22 -3.87
C CYS A 105 0.89 -12.73 -4.95
N THR A 106 0.51 -11.89 -5.90
CA THR A 106 -0.38 -12.30 -6.99
C THR A 106 0.27 -13.38 -7.86
N TRP A 107 1.54 -13.20 -8.24
CA TRP A 107 2.27 -14.21 -8.98
C TRP A 107 2.43 -15.52 -8.21
N LEU A 108 2.74 -15.48 -6.91
CA LEU A 108 2.81 -16.69 -6.08
C LEU A 108 1.46 -17.41 -6.00
N TYR A 109 0.37 -16.66 -5.89
CA TYR A 109 -0.98 -17.21 -5.87
C TYR A 109 -1.29 -17.99 -7.16
N PHE A 110 -0.98 -17.39 -8.32
CA PHE A 110 -1.21 -18.03 -9.62
C PHE A 110 -0.18 -19.10 -10.01
N ALA A 111 1.07 -19.00 -9.55
CA ALA A 111 2.13 -19.97 -9.87
C ALA A 111 2.04 -21.26 -9.04
N LYS A 112 1.45 -21.20 -7.84
CA LYS A 112 1.29 -22.35 -6.95
C LYS A 112 -0.14 -22.43 -6.40
N PRO A 113 -1.14 -22.72 -7.26
CA PRO A 113 -2.54 -22.73 -6.84
C PRO A 113 -2.87 -23.79 -5.78
N HIS A 114 -2.02 -24.81 -5.59
CA HIS A 114 -2.22 -25.90 -4.63
C HIS A 114 -1.75 -25.59 -3.19
N LEU A 115 -1.20 -24.40 -2.93
CA LEU A 115 -0.71 -23.98 -1.60
C LEU A 115 -1.70 -23.10 -0.82
N TRP A 116 -2.86 -22.76 -1.40
CA TRP A 116 -3.77 -21.75 -0.89
C TRP A 116 -5.22 -22.24 -0.88
#